data_AF-A0A2V6FIS6-F1
#
_entry.id   AF-A0A2V6FIS6-F1
#
_cell.length_a   1.000
_cell.length_b   1.000
_cell.length_c   1.000
_cell.angle_alpha   90.00
_cell.angle_beta   90.00
_cell.angle_gamma   90.00
#
_symmetry.space_group_name_H-M   'P 1'
#
loop_
_entity.id
_entity.type
_entity.pdbx_description
1 polymer ?
#
loop_
_entity_poly.entity_id
_entity_poly.type
_entity_poly.pdbx_seq_one_letter_code
_entity_poly.pdbx_strand_id
1 'polypeptide(L)'
;MFFMDAEATGRDQIDRALKARPTLVVGIDFLFWFCYGDGPTEKDRLQRFETGLKLLEAVHCPLVLGDIPDASGASNDMLPADQIPSAETMTAANRRLKEWAAARRQVVLVSLSDFMRNVMANRAITIHGRTLSAGETRVLLQSDRLHPSPRGCAVLALAILDAVQSTRPAVTAGDVRWNPKEVFRLGFNPARGVTNNPAKQGAAPSGK
;
A
#
# COMPACT_ATOMS: atom_id res chain seq x y z
N MET A 1 -1.50 11.80 16.36
CA MET A 1 -1.04 10.63 15.58
C MET A 1 -2.27 9.99 14.96
N PHE A 2 -2.15 9.39 13.77
CA PHE A 2 -3.30 8.96 12.95
C PHE A 2 -4.28 8.01 13.69
N PHE A 3 -3.79 7.15 14.57
CA PHE A 3 -4.61 6.21 15.35
C PHE A 3 -5.50 6.86 16.42
N MET A 4 -5.21 8.10 16.85
CA MET A 4 -6.01 8.82 17.86
C MET A 4 -7.12 9.67 17.25
N ASP A 5 -6.95 10.12 16.00
CA ASP A 5 -7.92 10.94 15.27
C ASP A 5 -7.77 10.67 13.77
N ALA A 6 -8.36 9.56 13.34
CA ALA A 6 -8.30 9.10 11.96
C ALA A 6 -8.96 10.11 11.01
N GLU A 7 -10.05 10.76 11.42
CA GLU A 7 -10.75 11.69 10.55
C GLU A 7 -9.94 12.97 10.30
N ALA A 8 -9.47 13.65 11.36
CA ALA A 8 -8.72 14.89 11.19
C ALA A 8 -7.39 14.65 10.46
N THR A 9 -6.66 13.60 10.84
CA THR A 9 -5.39 13.25 10.20
C THR A 9 -5.60 12.79 8.76
N GLY A 10 -6.63 11.98 8.48
CA GLY A 10 -6.94 11.53 7.13
C GLY A 10 -7.32 12.70 6.21
N ARG A 11 -8.06 13.69 6.74
CA ARG A 11 -8.37 14.93 6.01
C ARG A 11 -7.11 15.72 5.67
N ASP A 12 -6.19 15.91 6.63
CA ASP A 12 -4.91 16.59 6.37
C ASP A 12 -4.08 15.84 5.30
N GLN A 13 -4.02 14.51 5.37
CA GLN A 13 -3.31 13.70 4.37
C GLN A 13 -3.89 13.88 2.96
N ILE A 14 -5.23 13.88 2.81
CA ILE A 14 -5.90 14.13 1.53
C ILE A 14 -5.60 15.55 1.04
N ASP A 15 -5.76 16.56 1.88
CA ASP A 15 -5.49 17.96 1.52
C ASP A 15 -4.06 18.16 1.05
N ARG A 16 -3.09 17.55 1.74
CA ARG A 16 -1.67 17.60 1.36
C ARG A 16 -1.40 16.87 0.05
N ALA A 17 -2.01 15.70 -0.15
CA ALA A 17 -1.89 14.96 -1.40
C ALA A 17 -2.42 15.78 -2.57
N LEU A 18 -3.61 16.36 -2.45
CA LEU A 18 -4.25 17.16 -3.50
C LEU A 18 -3.48 18.46 -3.80
N LYS A 19 -2.95 19.14 -2.79
CA LYS A 19 -2.09 20.33 -2.97
C LYS A 19 -0.85 20.05 -3.82
N ALA A 20 -0.34 18.81 -3.81
CA ALA A 20 0.78 18.40 -4.66
C ALA A 20 0.40 18.21 -6.14
N ARG A 21 -0.88 18.36 -6.51
CA ARG A 21 -1.43 18.12 -7.86
C ARG A 21 -0.99 16.75 -8.41
N PRO A 22 -1.37 15.65 -7.72
CA PRO A 22 -0.86 14.34 -8.03
C PRO A 22 -1.46 13.82 -9.34
N THR A 23 -0.66 13.06 -10.09
CA THR A 23 -1.15 12.26 -11.22
C THR A 23 -1.54 10.84 -10.80
N LEU A 24 -1.15 10.43 -9.58
CA LEU A 24 -1.48 9.17 -8.93
C LEU A 24 -1.41 9.37 -7.42
N VAL A 25 -2.39 8.83 -6.69
CA VAL A 25 -2.38 8.72 -5.24
C VAL A 25 -2.31 7.26 -4.83
N VAL A 26 -1.44 6.94 -3.88
CA VAL A 26 -1.33 5.61 -3.26
C VAL A 26 -1.63 5.76 -1.77
N GLY A 27 -2.73 5.17 -1.33
CA GLY A 27 -3.20 5.15 0.06
C GLY A 27 -3.41 3.73 0.54
N ILE A 28 -2.35 2.91 0.52
CA ILE A 28 -2.43 1.47 0.73
C ILE A 28 -2.97 1.09 2.12
N ASP A 29 -2.69 1.91 3.13
CA ASP A 29 -3.09 1.73 4.52
C ASP A 29 -4.00 2.87 5.02
N PHE A 30 -4.42 3.77 4.13
CA PHE A 30 -5.18 4.98 4.49
C PHE A 30 -6.46 4.66 5.27
N LEU A 31 -7.20 3.63 4.85
CA LEU A 31 -8.46 3.23 5.47
C LEU A 31 -8.27 2.40 6.75
N PHE A 32 -7.04 1.98 7.08
CA PHE A 32 -6.77 1.08 8.21
C PHE A 32 -7.33 1.66 9.51
N TRP A 33 -6.93 2.88 9.87
CA TRP A 33 -7.33 3.52 11.12
C TRP A 33 -8.77 4.05 11.14
N PHE A 34 -9.48 4.00 10.01
CA PHE A 34 -10.94 4.23 10.01
C PHE A 34 -11.72 2.98 10.43
N CYS A 35 -11.12 1.79 10.31
CA CYS A 35 -11.70 0.53 10.77
C CYS A 35 -11.11 0.10 12.13
N TYR A 36 -9.81 0.27 12.31
CA TYR A 36 -9.04 0.03 13.53
C TYR A 36 -9.03 1.27 14.46
N GLY A 37 -8.30 1.18 15.57
CA GLY A 37 -8.00 2.30 16.46
C GLY A 37 -9.09 2.60 17.48
N ASP A 38 -8.78 3.55 18.36
CA ASP A 38 -9.62 3.96 19.49
C ASP A 38 -10.97 4.48 19.00
N GLY A 39 -12.04 4.08 19.69
CA GLY A 39 -13.41 4.48 19.38
C GLY A 39 -14.43 3.74 20.25
N PRO A 40 -15.65 4.28 20.41
CA PRO A 40 -16.51 3.92 21.54
C PRO A 40 -16.98 2.47 21.51
N THR A 41 -17.18 1.89 20.33
CA THR A 41 -17.64 0.50 20.19
C THR A 41 -17.39 -0.04 18.77
N GLU A 42 -17.44 -1.37 18.65
CA GLU A 42 -17.53 -2.11 17.38
C GLU A 42 -18.59 -1.54 16.40
N LYS A 43 -19.68 -0.99 16.95
CA LYS A 43 -20.82 -0.45 16.20
C LYS A 43 -20.46 0.74 15.32
N ASP A 44 -19.48 1.55 15.72
CA ASP A 44 -19.16 2.81 15.05
C ASP A 44 -18.06 2.63 13.97
N ARG A 45 -17.39 1.47 13.94
CA ARG A 45 -16.27 1.21 13.03
C ARG A 45 -16.67 1.32 11.56
N LEU A 46 -17.80 0.76 11.17
CA LEU A 46 -18.28 0.85 9.79
C LEU A 46 -18.68 2.29 9.41
N GLN A 47 -19.23 3.06 10.35
CA GLN A 47 -19.54 4.47 10.10
C GLN A 47 -18.27 5.30 9.89
N ARG A 48 -17.22 5.08 10.71
CA ARG A 48 -15.92 5.71 10.50
C ARG A 48 -15.29 5.29 9.17
N PHE A 49 -15.42 4.01 8.82
CA PHE A 49 -14.98 3.51 7.52
C PHE A 49 -15.65 4.25 6.35
N GLU A 50 -16.96 4.50 6.42
CA GLU A 50 -17.67 5.33 5.43
C GLU A 50 -17.13 6.77 5.40
N THR A 51 -16.81 7.37 6.55
CA THR A 51 -16.16 8.70 6.58
C THR A 51 -14.84 8.68 5.82
N GLY A 52 -14.01 7.65 6.02
CA GLY A 52 -12.76 7.46 5.28
C GLY A 52 -12.98 7.35 3.77
N LEU A 53 -13.98 6.55 3.33
CA LEU A 53 -14.36 6.45 1.93
C LEU A 53 -14.82 7.79 1.34
N LYS A 54 -15.58 8.58 2.12
CA LYS A 54 -16.05 9.90 1.70
C LYS A 54 -14.91 10.90 1.50
N LEU A 55 -13.88 10.87 2.34
CA LEU A 55 -12.69 11.71 2.16
C LEU A 55 -11.98 11.41 0.83
N LEU A 56 -11.95 10.15 0.42
CA LEU A 56 -11.32 9.72 -0.83
C LEU A 56 -12.06 10.19 -2.10
N GLU A 57 -13.32 10.66 -1.98
CA GLU A 57 -14.08 11.17 -3.13
C GLU A 57 -13.52 12.48 -3.71
N ALA A 58 -12.71 13.20 -2.93
CA ALA A 58 -11.98 14.38 -3.40
C ALA A 58 -10.81 14.02 -4.36
N VAL A 59 -10.41 12.75 -4.45
CA VAL A 59 -9.33 12.30 -5.33
C VAL A 59 -9.90 11.95 -6.71
N HIS A 60 -9.58 12.77 -7.71
CA HIS A 60 -10.05 12.59 -9.09
C HIS A 60 -9.00 11.96 -10.02
N CYS A 61 -7.74 11.92 -9.61
CA CYS A 61 -6.69 11.21 -10.33
C CYS A 61 -6.77 9.70 -10.05
N PRO A 62 -6.02 8.88 -10.78
CA PRO A 62 -5.68 7.52 -10.37
C PRO A 62 -5.48 7.33 -8.86
N LEU A 63 -6.14 6.33 -8.28
CA LEU A 63 -6.08 6.03 -6.85
C LEU A 63 -5.85 4.54 -6.61
N VAL A 64 -4.84 4.21 -5.80
CA VAL A 64 -4.58 2.84 -5.32
C VAL A 64 -4.86 2.77 -3.82
N LEU A 65 -5.66 1.79 -3.42
CA LEU A 65 -6.01 1.54 -2.02
C LEU A 65 -5.72 0.09 -1.64
N GLY A 66 -5.41 -0.15 -0.38
CA GLY A 66 -5.41 -1.49 0.20
C GLY A 66 -6.77 -1.79 0.82
N ASP A 67 -7.14 -3.06 0.82
CA ASP A 67 -8.21 -3.55 1.67
C ASP A 67 -7.74 -3.71 3.12
N ILE A 68 -8.68 -3.97 4.03
CA ILE A 68 -8.43 -4.08 5.46
C ILE A 68 -7.86 -5.48 5.77
N PRO A 69 -6.61 -5.58 6.23
CA PRO A 69 -6.03 -6.86 6.62
C PRO A 69 -6.45 -7.28 8.03
N ASP A 70 -6.31 -8.56 8.35
CA ASP A 70 -6.42 -9.04 9.72
C ASP A 70 -5.10 -8.82 10.47
N ALA A 71 -5.07 -7.75 11.27
CA ALA A 71 -3.93 -7.38 12.12
C ALA A 71 -3.99 -7.93 13.55
N SER A 72 -4.89 -8.88 13.86
CA SER A 72 -5.04 -9.45 15.21
C SER A 72 -3.78 -10.15 15.75
N GLY A 73 -2.87 -10.55 14.86
CA GLY A 73 -1.58 -11.15 15.23
C GLY A 73 -0.50 -10.17 15.69
N ALA A 74 -0.78 -8.86 15.69
CA ALA A 74 0.16 -7.81 16.10
C ALA A 74 0.50 -7.91 17.60
N SER A 75 1.69 -7.43 17.97
CA SER A 75 2.06 -7.26 19.38
C SER A 75 1.12 -6.29 20.08
N ASN A 76 0.68 -6.62 21.30
CA ASN A 76 -0.30 -5.82 22.05
C ASN A 76 0.17 -4.37 22.32
N ASP A 77 1.48 -4.14 22.43
CA ASP A 77 2.05 -2.79 22.59
C ASP A 77 1.83 -1.90 21.34
N MET A 78 1.65 -2.52 20.17
CA MET A 78 1.39 -1.82 18.91
C MET A 78 -0.09 -1.70 18.59
N LEU A 79 -0.88 -2.71 18.96
CA LEU A 79 -2.31 -2.76 18.68
C LEU A 79 -3.06 -3.44 19.83
N PRO A 80 -3.60 -2.65 20.78
CA PRO A 80 -4.45 -3.16 21.85
C PRO A 80 -5.66 -3.94 21.32
N ALA A 81 -6.06 -4.99 22.04
CA ALA A 81 -7.14 -5.89 21.64
C ALA A 81 -8.49 -5.19 21.39
N ASP A 82 -8.79 -4.12 22.14
CA ASP A 82 -9.99 -3.31 21.98
C ASP A 82 -9.97 -2.39 20.75
N GLN A 83 -8.81 -2.19 20.13
CA GLN A 83 -8.66 -1.47 18.86
C GLN A 83 -8.84 -2.37 17.63
N ILE A 84 -8.95 -3.69 17.83
CA ILE A 84 -9.07 -4.68 16.76
C ILE A 84 -10.57 -4.87 16.42
N PRO A 85 -11.01 -4.64 15.16
CA PRO A 85 -12.36 -4.97 14.72
C PRO A 85 -12.61 -6.47 14.75
N SER A 86 -13.87 -6.87 14.90
CA SER A 86 -14.25 -8.26 14.68
C SER A 86 -14.02 -8.69 13.21
N ALA A 87 -13.92 -10.01 13.00
CA ALA A 87 -13.82 -10.57 11.66
C ALA A 87 -15.04 -10.23 10.78
N GLU A 88 -16.23 -10.10 11.38
CA GLU A 88 -17.45 -9.69 10.68
C GLU A 88 -17.33 -8.24 10.18
N THR A 89 -16.89 -7.32 11.05
CA THR A 89 -16.68 -5.92 10.68
C THR A 89 -15.61 -5.76 9.60
N MET A 90 -14.48 -6.48 9.69
CA MET A 90 -13.45 -6.45 8.64
C MET A 90 -14.00 -6.96 7.30
N THR A 91 -14.78 -8.04 7.33
CA THR A 91 -15.42 -8.60 6.13
C THR A 91 -16.42 -7.61 5.53
N ALA A 92 -17.23 -6.96 6.36
CA ALA A 92 -18.19 -5.95 5.93
C ALA A 92 -17.51 -4.72 5.32
N ALA A 93 -16.44 -4.21 5.95
CA ALA A 93 -15.65 -3.10 5.44
C ALA A 93 -15.01 -3.43 4.08
N ASN A 94 -14.42 -4.62 3.94
CA ASN A 94 -13.80 -5.05 2.68
C ASN A 94 -14.82 -5.28 1.56
N ARG A 95 -16.00 -5.82 1.87
CA ARG A 95 -17.10 -5.91 0.90
C ARG A 95 -17.51 -4.52 0.43
N ARG A 96 -17.72 -3.60 1.38
CA ARG A 96 -18.13 -2.23 1.10
C ARG A 96 -17.10 -1.45 0.28
N LEU A 97 -15.81 -1.63 0.55
CA LEU A 97 -14.72 -1.07 -0.24
C LEU A 97 -14.76 -1.56 -1.70
N LYS A 98 -14.98 -2.86 -1.91
CA LYS A 98 -15.10 -3.44 -3.26
C LYS A 98 -16.29 -2.85 -4.01
N GLU A 99 -17.44 -2.72 -3.36
CA GLU A 99 -18.63 -2.06 -3.93
C GLU A 99 -18.35 -0.58 -4.28
N TRP A 100 -17.70 0.16 -3.37
CA TRP A 100 -17.32 1.55 -3.59
C TRP A 100 -16.35 1.71 -4.77
N ALA A 101 -15.34 0.85 -4.86
CA ALA A 101 -14.34 0.88 -5.93
C ALA A 101 -14.92 0.45 -7.28
N ALA A 102 -15.84 -0.52 -7.32
CA ALA A 102 -16.47 -0.99 -8.56
C ALA A 102 -17.21 0.12 -9.32
N ALA A 103 -17.76 1.11 -8.60
CA ALA A 103 -18.40 2.29 -9.19
C ALA A 103 -17.40 3.34 -9.73
N ARG A 104 -16.09 3.16 -9.55
CA ARG A 104 -15.05 4.17 -9.80
C ARG A 104 -13.89 3.59 -10.62
N ARG A 105 -13.92 3.81 -11.93
CA ARG A 105 -12.92 3.27 -12.88
C ARG A 105 -11.47 3.68 -12.61
N GLN A 106 -11.25 4.78 -11.89
CA GLN A 106 -9.92 5.29 -11.56
C GLN A 106 -9.28 4.63 -10.33
N VAL A 107 -10.06 3.84 -9.57
CA VAL A 107 -9.66 3.20 -8.33
C VAL A 107 -9.19 1.77 -8.60
N VAL A 108 -8.08 1.41 -7.98
CA VAL A 108 -7.53 0.05 -8.01
C VAL A 108 -7.31 -0.43 -6.58
N LEU A 109 -7.69 -1.67 -6.31
CA LEU A 109 -7.49 -2.30 -5.00
C LEU A 109 -6.29 -3.24 -5.04
N VAL A 110 -5.45 -3.15 -4.01
CA VAL A 110 -4.40 -4.12 -3.68
C VAL A 110 -4.88 -4.94 -2.49
N SER A 111 -4.76 -6.27 -2.57
CA SER A 111 -5.14 -7.16 -1.48
C SER A 111 -4.08 -7.16 -0.37
N LEU A 112 -4.13 -6.17 0.51
CA LEU A 112 -3.28 -6.09 1.70
C LEU A 112 -3.67 -7.20 2.70
N SER A 113 -4.95 -7.57 2.72
CA SER A 113 -5.48 -8.69 3.49
C SER A 113 -4.84 -10.03 3.08
N ASP A 114 -4.70 -10.32 1.78
CA ASP A 114 -4.00 -11.52 1.33
C ASP A 114 -2.50 -11.45 1.57
N PHE A 115 -1.90 -10.27 1.40
CA PHE A 115 -0.50 -10.07 1.74
C PHE A 115 -0.23 -10.44 3.20
N MET A 116 -0.97 -9.84 4.14
CA MET A 116 -0.78 -10.09 5.57
C MET A 116 -1.09 -11.54 5.94
N ARG A 117 -2.19 -12.11 5.42
CA ARG A 117 -2.56 -13.52 5.62
C ARG A 117 -1.46 -14.47 5.18
N ASN A 118 -0.89 -14.27 3.99
CA ASN A 118 0.13 -15.15 3.44
C ASN A 118 1.47 -14.99 4.17
N VAL A 119 1.89 -13.76 4.49
CA VAL A 119 3.12 -13.53 5.26
C VAL A 119 3.03 -14.17 6.65
N MET A 120 1.93 -13.96 7.36
CA MET A 120 1.70 -14.53 8.69
C MET A 120 1.67 -16.06 8.67
N ALA A 121 1.10 -16.65 7.62
CA ALA A 121 1.07 -18.10 7.41
C ALA A 121 2.36 -18.66 6.79
N ASN A 122 3.35 -17.82 6.49
CA ASN A 122 4.57 -18.18 5.76
C ASN A 122 4.33 -18.85 4.40
N ARG A 123 3.23 -18.47 3.73
CA ARG A 123 2.83 -19.00 2.42
C ARG A 123 3.50 -18.23 1.30
N ALA A 124 3.53 -18.85 0.12
CA ALA A 124 4.06 -18.23 -1.07
C ALA A 124 3.26 -16.97 -1.45
N ILE A 125 3.94 -16.00 -2.04
CA ILE A 125 3.35 -14.77 -2.57
C ILE A 125 3.85 -14.59 -4.01
N THR A 126 2.93 -14.40 -4.94
CA THR A 126 3.24 -14.15 -6.35
C THR A 126 2.85 -12.73 -6.73
N ILE A 127 3.78 -11.99 -7.31
CA ILE A 127 3.59 -10.62 -7.82
C ILE A 127 4.21 -10.56 -9.21
N HIS A 128 3.46 -10.10 -10.22
CA HIS A 128 3.96 -9.98 -11.59
C HIS A 128 4.70 -11.23 -12.11
N GLY A 129 4.12 -12.41 -11.88
CA GLY A 129 4.71 -13.71 -12.28
C GLY A 129 5.96 -14.14 -11.50
N ARG A 130 6.38 -13.39 -10.47
CA ARG A 130 7.50 -13.74 -9.58
C ARG A 130 6.98 -14.22 -8.25
N THR A 131 7.46 -15.38 -7.82
CA THR A 131 7.02 -16.03 -6.59
C THR A 131 8.11 -15.97 -5.54
N LEU A 132 7.77 -15.48 -4.34
CA LEU A 132 8.50 -15.77 -3.11
C LEU A 132 7.92 -17.07 -2.54
N SER A 133 8.79 -18.03 -2.21
CA SER A 133 8.33 -19.36 -1.85
C SER A 133 7.73 -19.40 -0.46
N ALA A 134 6.87 -20.39 -0.21
CA ALA A 134 6.49 -20.72 1.17
C ALA A 134 7.76 -21.04 1.99
N GLY A 135 7.78 -20.62 3.25
CA GLY A 135 9.00 -20.69 4.07
C GLY A 135 9.77 -19.37 4.16
N GLU A 136 9.66 -18.51 3.15
CA GLU A 136 10.51 -17.31 3.01
C GLU A 136 9.81 -16.00 3.32
N THR A 137 8.48 -16.00 3.54
CA THR A 137 7.68 -14.77 3.57
C THR A 137 7.55 -14.14 4.95
N ARG A 138 7.76 -14.86 6.05
CA ARG A 138 7.68 -14.28 7.42
C ARG A 138 8.57 -13.04 7.62
N VAL A 139 9.72 -12.99 6.96
CA VAL A 139 10.68 -11.85 7.06
C VAL A 139 10.14 -10.55 6.45
N LEU A 140 8.99 -10.59 5.76
CA LEU A 140 8.35 -9.43 5.18
C LEU A 140 7.58 -8.60 6.21
N LEU A 141 7.34 -9.12 7.42
CA LEU A 141 6.86 -8.33 8.55
C LEU A 141 7.99 -8.07 9.55
N GLN A 142 7.85 -6.99 10.31
CA GLN A 142 8.67 -6.71 11.48
C GLN A 142 8.30 -7.67 12.64
N SER A 143 9.11 -7.64 13.70
CA SER A 143 8.86 -8.48 14.89
C SER A 143 7.54 -8.19 15.58
N ASP A 144 6.96 -7.00 15.36
CA ASP A 144 5.64 -6.62 15.84
C ASP A 144 4.48 -7.30 15.11
N ARG A 145 4.75 -8.01 13.99
CA ARG A 145 3.77 -8.71 13.16
C ARG A 145 2.67 -7.80 12.60
N LEU A 146 2.90 -6.50 12.58
CA LEU A 146 1.99 -5.50 12.07
C LEU A 146 2.59 -4.80 10.85
N HIS A 147 3.80 -4.25 11.03
CA HIS A 147 4.41 -3.41 10.02
C HIS A 147 5.22 -4.23 9.02
N PRO A 148 5.21 -3.87 7.72
CA PRO A 148 6.11 -4.46 6.77
C PRO A 148 7.56 -4.13 7.12
N SER A 149 8.44 -5.13 7.06
CA SER A 149 9.88 -4.89 7.09
C SER A 149 10.31 -4.11 5.84
N PRO A 150 11.54 -3.56 5.77
CA PRO A 150 12.03 -2.92 4.54
C PRO A 150 11.94 -3.81 3.28
N ARG A 151 12.12 -5.14 3.44
CA ARG A 151 11.89 -6.11 2.36
C ARG A 151 10.40 -6.25 2.05
N GLY A 152 9.56 -6.28 3.08
CA GLY A 152 8.09 -6.22 2.93
C GLY A 152 7.62 -4.99 2.16
N CYS A 153 8.16 -3.80 2.45
CA CYS A 153 7.87 -2.57 1.72
C CYS A 153 8.24 -2.68 0.23
N ALA A 154 9.39 -3.28 -0.09
CA ALA A 154 9.79 -3.51 -1.49
C ALA A 154 8.82 -4.46 -2.22
N VAL A 155 8.34 -5.50 -1.55
CA VAL A 155 7.34 -6.43 -2.09
C VAL A 155 5.99 -5.72 -2.27
N LEU A 156 5.53 -4.95 -1.28
CA LEU A 156 4.28 -4.17 -1.38
C LEU A 156 4.35 -3.11 -2.48
N ALA A 157 5.49 -2.43 -2.65
CA ALA A 157 5.69 -1.47 -3.73
C ALA A 157 5.52 -2.13 -5.11
N LEU A 158 6.03 -3.35 -5.28
CA LEU A 158 5.80 -4.12 -6.51
C LEU A 158 4.35 -4.55 -6.68
N ALA A 159 3.66 -4.95 -5.61
CA ALA A 159 2.23 -5.27 -5.66
C ALA A 159 1.38 -4.06 -6.08
N ILE A 160 1.73 -2.86 -5.60
CA ILE A 160 1.10 -1.59 -6.00
C ILE A 160 1.33 -1.33 -7.49
N LEU A 161 2.57 -1.48 -7.98
CA LEU A 161 2.88 -1.26 -9.40
C LEU A 161 2.19 -2.27 -10.32
N ASP A 162 2.13 -3.54 -9.91
CA ASP A 162 1.44 -4.61 -10.65
C ASP A 162 -0.06 -4.31 -10.79
N ALA A 163 -0.68 -3.83 -9.71
CA ALA A 163 -2.08 -3.40 -9.71
C ALA A 163 -2.32 -2.18 -10.62
N VAL A 164 -1.43 -1.18 -10.58
CA VAL A 164 -1.50 0.00 -11.47
C VAL A 164 -1.35 -0.41 -12.93
N GLN A 165 -0.36 -1.25 -13.27
CA GLN A 165 -0.12 -1.67 -14.65
C GLN A 165 -1.28 -2.49 -15.22
N SER A 166 -1.87 -3.37 -14.40
CA SER A 166 -3.03 -4.19 -14.78
C SER A 166 -4.26 -3.37 -15.19
N THR A 167 -4.35 -2.11 -14.74
CA THR A 167 -5.46 -1.20 -15.05
C THR A 167 -5.08 -0.06 -15.99
N ARG A 168 -3.78 0.18 -16.20
CA ARG A 168 -3.23 1.21 -17.09
C ARG A 168 -2.01 0.66 -17.85
N PRO A 169 -2.19 0.10 -19.06
CA PRO A 169 -1.12 -0.54 -19.82
C PRO A 169 -0.07 0.43 -20.40
N ALA A 170 -0.09 1.70 -20.03
CA ALA A 170 0.85 2.71 -20.51
C ALA A 170 2.27 2.59 -19.92
N VAL A 171 2.48 1.73 -18.92
CA VAL A 171 3.81 1.42 -18.37
C VAL A 171 4.44 0.31 -19.21
N THR A 172 5.56 0.61 -19.87
CA THR A 172 6.23 -0.37 -20.73
C THR A 172 6.93 -1.43 -19.88
N ALA A 173 7.11 -2.65 -20.43
CA ALA A 173 7.68 -3.79 -19.71
C ALA A 173 9.12 -3.55 -19.17
N GLY A 174 9.80 -2.48 -19.61
CA GLY A 174 11.14 -2.09 -19.15
C GLY A 174 11.17 -1.04 -18.03
N ASP A 175 10.06 -0.40 -17.70
CA ASP A 175 10.04 0.74 -16.77
C ASP A 175 10.11 0.31 -15.30
N VAL A 176 9.74 -0.94 -15.01
CA VAL A 176 9.65 -1.46 -13.63
C VAL A 176 10.65 -2.60 -13.41
N ARG A 177 11.45 -2.47 -12.36
CA ARG A 177 12.33 -3.54 -11.87
C ARG A 177 11.53 -4.51 -11.01
N TRP A 178 11.02 -5.59 -11.60
CA TRP A 178 10.16 -6.55 -10.89
C TRP A 178 10.87 -7.44 -9.86
N ASN A 179 12.19 -7.36 -9.71
CA ASN A 179 12.91 -8.17 -8.73
C ASN A 179 12.85 -7.50 -7.33
N PRO A 180 12.15 -8.08 -6.34
CA PRO A 180 12.01 -7.47 -5.01
C PRO A 180 13.34 -7.28 -4.28
N LYS A 181 14.34 -8.15 -4.52
CA LYS A 181 15.68 -7.99 -3.94
C LYS A 181 16.39 -6.78 -4.52
N GLU A 182 16.18 -6.49 -5.80
CA GLU A 182 16.77 -5.34 -6.48
C GLU A 182 16.09 -4.03 -6.05
N VAL A 183 14.75 -4.02 -5.97
CA VAL A 183 13.98 -2.88 -5.45
C VAL A 183 14.40 -2.56 -4.02
N PHE A 184 14.48 -3.58 -3.15
CA PHE A 184 14.96 -3.41 -1.79
C PHE A 184 16.38 -2.81 -1.76
N ARG A 185 17.30 -3.37 -2.55
CA ARG A 185 18.69 -2.88 -2.61
C ARG A 185 18.75 -1.40 -3.01
N LEU A 186 18.00 -0.99 -4.02
CA LEU A 186 18.02 0.39 -4.54
C LEU A 186 17.30 1.38 -3.62
N GLY A 187 16.14 0.99 -3.07
CA GLY A 187 15.34 1.85 -2.21
C GLY A 187 15.91 2.02 -0.80
N PHE A 188 16.56 0.98 -0.27
CA PHE A 188 17.09 0.98 1.10
C PHE A 188 18.54 1.45 1.18
N ASN A 189 19.33 1.18 0.14
CA ASN A 189 20.68 1.73 -0.02
C ASN A 189 20.75 2.53 -1.32
N PRO A 190 20.18 3.76 -1.35
CA PRO A 190 20.43 4.67 -2.44
C PRO A 190 21.92 5.04 -2.39
N ALA A 191 22.78 4.28 -3.06
CA ALA A 191 24.15 4.68 -3.26
C ALA A 191 24.12 6.11 -3.86
N ARG A 192 24.91 7.01 -3.25
CA ARG A 192 25.08 8.40 -3.70
C ARG A 192 25.21 8.44 -5.22
N GLY A 193 24.29 9.13 -5.88
CA GLY A 193 24.35 9.45 -7.30
C GLY A 193 24.07 8.26 -8.21
N VAL A 194 22.88 8.27 -8.80
CA VAL A 194 22.74 7.70 -10.16
C VAL A 194 23.69 8.52 -11.03
N THR A 195 24.88 7.98 -11.33
CA THR A 195 25.72 8.53 -12.39
C THR A 195 24.92 8.46 -13.69
N ASN A 196 24.87 9.60 -14.38
CA ASN A 196 24.18 9.76 -15.65
C ASN A 196 24.48 8.59 -16.60
N ASN A 197 23.42 8.13 -17.25
CA ASN A 197 23.45 7.17 -18.35
C ASN A 197 24.56 7.55 -19.36
N PRO A 198 25.51 6.66 -19.72
CA PRO A 198 26.57 6.98 -20.68
C PRO A 198 26.09 7.06 -22.14
N ALA A 199 24.78 6.93 -22.41
CA ALA A 199 24.22 6.98 -23.75
C ALA A 199 24.05 8.41 -24.34
N LYS A 200 24.56 9.46 -23.67
CA LYS A 200 24.63 10.83 -24.22
C LYS A 200 25.99 11.47 -23.97
N GLN A 201 27.04 10.91 -24.58
CA GLN A 201 28.19 11.71 -25.03
C GLN A 201 28.33 11.51 -26.53
N GLY A 202 27.46 12.23 -27.26
CA GLY A 202 27.57 12.37 -28.70
C GLY A 202 28.57 13.48 -29.04
N ALA A 203 29.49 13.13 -29.93
CA ALA A 203 30.25 13.99 -30.83
C ALA A 203 31.23 15.01 -30.19
N ALA A 204 32.49 14.61 -30.16
CA ALA A 204 33.61 15.56 -30.23
C ALA A 204 33.56 16.30 -31.59
N PRO A 205 33.73 17.63 -31.64
CA PRO A 205 33.98 18.32 -32.89
C PRO A 205 35.44 18.10 -33.30
N SER A 206 35.63 17.44 -34.43
CA SER A 206 36.88 17.43 -35.17
C SER A 206 37.13 18.80 -35.81
N GLY A 207 38.26 19.41 -35.42
CA GLY A 207 39.10 20.39 -36.12
C GLY A 207 38.53 21.31 -37.21
N LYS A 208 38.86 22.60 -37.11
CA LYS A 208 40.00 23.21 -37.80
C LYS A 208 40.44 24.48 -37.06
#